data_AF-K3YDW1-F1
#
_entry.id   AF-K3YDW1-F1
#
_cell.length_a   1.000
_cell.length_b   1.000
_cell.length_c   1.000
_cell.angle_alpha   90.00
_cell.angle_beta   90.00
_cell.angle_gamma   90.00
#
_symmetry.space_group_name_H-M   'P 1'
#
loop_
_entity.id
_entity.type
_entity.pdbx_description
1 polymer ?
#
loop_
_entity_poly.entity_id
_entity_poly.type
_entity_poly.pdbx_seq_one_letter_code
_entity_poly.pdbx_strand_id
1 'polypeptide(L)'
;ADGLPLIMCTDCGLRRVVRCKSQHKWSLCQIFYCCPLHKRGGSSCPFWYWKEEYVDFLASRGLLPASANTYTRAGSMMVAESKYGVG
;
A
#
# COMPACT_ATOMS: atom_id res chain seq x y z
N ALA A 1 3.49 11.97 -8.30
CA ALA A 1 3.14 10.96 -7.28
C ALA A 1 2.79 9.67 -7.99
N ASP A 2 3.11 8.51 -7.42
CA ASP A 2 3.08 7.22 -8.14
C ASP A 2 1.65 6.66 -8.33
N GLY A 3 0.61 7.46 -8.08
CA GLY A 3 -0.80 7.08 -8.24
C GLY A 3 -1.38 6.22 -7.12
N LEU A 4 -0.55 5.73 -6.19
CA LEU A 4 -0.99 4.86 -5.11
C LEU A 4 -1.85 5.62 -4.07
N PRO A 5 -2.94 5.01 -3.59
CA PRO A 5 -3.83 5.63 -2.62
C PRO A 5 -3.14 5.80 -1.26
N LEU A 6 -3.35 6.96 -0.65
CA LEU A 6 -2.92 7.26 0.73
C LEU A 6 -4.11 7.05 1.66
N ILE A 7 -4.29 5.80 2.09
CA ILE A 7 -5.44 5.34 2.88
C ILE A 7 -5.37 5.84 4.32
N MET A 8 -6.47 5.69 5.07
CA MET A 8 -6.39 5.76 6.53
C MET A 8 -5.52 4.62 7.05
N CYS A 9 -4.61 4.91 7.96
CA CYS A 9 -3.76 3.91 8.60
C CYS A 9 -4.64 2.83 9.22
N THR A 10 -4.43 1.57 8.84
CA THR A 10 -5.27 0.46 9.30
C THR A 10 -4.84 -0.09 10.66
N ASP A 11 -3.62 0.23 11.13
CA ASP A 11 -3.16 -0.15 12.46
C ASP A 11 -3.69 0.78 13.55
N CYS A 12 -3.65 2.10 13.34
CA CYS A 12 -4.09 3.07 14.36
C CYS A 12 -5.44 3.73 14.06
N GLY A 13 -5.88 3.80 12.81
CA GLY A 13 -7.10 4.51 12.42
C GLY A 13 -7.05 6.04 12.52
N LEU A 14 -5.97 6.62 13.07
CA LEU A 14 -5.93 8.04 13.45
C LEU A 14 -5.45 8.99 12.34
N ARG A 15 -4.60 8.51 11.43
CA ARG A 15 -3.92 9.36 10.43
C ARG A 15 -3.91 8.68 9.07
N ARG A 16 -3.89 9.49 8.00
CA ARG A 16 -3.63 8.99 6.65
C ARG A 16 -2.18 8.61 6.48
N VAL A 17 -1.94 7.50 5.78
CA VAL A 17 -0.62 7.03 5.37
C VAL A 17 0.04 8.08 4.48
N VAL A 18 1.36 8.26 4.62
CA VAL A 18 2.13 9.20 3.81
C VAL A 18 3.16 8.47 2.95
N ARG A 19 3.47 9.03 1.79
CA ARG A 19 4.57 8.60 0.92
C ARG A 19 5.83 9.35 1.31
N CYS A 20 6.88 8.62 1.63
CA CYS A 20 8.18 9.17 1.98
C CYS A 20 9.26 8.67 1.02
N LYS A 21 10.38 9.41 0.99
CA LYS A 21 11.60 9.03 0.28
C LYS A 21 12.71 8.87 1.31
N SER A 22 13.36 7.72 1.32
CA SER A 22 14.44 7.43 2.25
C SER A 22 15.65 8.31 1.98
N GLN A 23 16.26 8.77 3.08
CA GLN A 23 17.47 9.59 3.10
C GLN A 23 18.68 8.80 3.66
N HIS A 24 18.49 7.52 4.00
CA HIS A 24 19.57 6.68 4.52
C HIS A 24 20.50 6.25 3.40
N LYS A 25 21.82 6.21 3.66
CA LYS A 25 22.84 5.88 2.65
C LYS A 25 22.56 4.56 1.90
N TRP A 26 22.12 3.51 2.61
CA TRP A 26 21.87 2.18 2.05
C TRP A 26 20.52 2.01 1.36
N SER A 27 19.61 2.97 1.47
CA SER A 27 18.29 2.95 0.81
C SER A 27 17.94 4.31 0.21
N LEU A 28 18.95 5.08 -0.17
CA LEU A 28 18.79 6.47 -0.60
C LEU A 28 17.83 6.52 -1.79
N CYS A 29 16.89 7.46 -1.74
CA CYS A 29 15.86 7.66 -2.75
C CYS A 29 14.80 6.55 -2.90
N GLN A 30 14.88 5.44 -2.14
CA GLN A 30 13.81 4.44 -2.13
C GLN A 30 12.53 5.00 -1.50
N ILE A 31 11.39 4.55 -2.01
CA ILE A 31 10.08 5.04 -1.59
C ILE A 31 9.47 4.08 -0.58
N PHE A 32 8.93 4.63 0.51
CA PHE A 32 8.19 3.86 1.50
C PHE A 32 6.91 4.59 1.90
N TYR A 33 5.99 3.85 2.49
CA TYR A 33 4.70 4.32 2.96
C TYR A 33 4.57 4.02 4.44
N CYS A 34 4.20 5.02 5.24
CA CYS A 34 4.06 4.81 6.68
C CYS A 34 2.95 5.65 7.31
N CYS A 35 2.53 5.26 8.51
CA CYS A 35 1.74 6.14 9.35
C CYS A 35 2.60 7.33 9.82
N PRO A 36 2.09 8.57 9.81
CA PRO A 36 2.77 9.72 10.40
C PRO A 36 3.11 9.56 11.89
N LEU A 37 2.44 8.64 12.60
CA LEU A 37 2.72 8.32 14.00
C LEU A 37 3.79 7.23 14.15
N HIS A 38 4.33 6.71 13.05
CA HIS A 38 5.47 5.81 13.07
C HIS A 38 6.71 6.58 13.57
N LYS A 39 7.33 6.08 14.64
CA LYS A 39 8.54 6.66 15.25
C LYS A 39 9.49 5.53 15.61
N ARG A 40 10.77 5.71 15.27
CA ARG A 40 11.80 4.72 15.61
C ARG A 40 12.08 4.79 17.12
N GLY A 41 11.88 3.68 17.84
CA GLY A 41 12.29 3.54 19.25
C GLY A 41 11.22 3.76 20.34
N GLY A 42 10.00 3.23 20.19
CA GLY A 42 8.97 3.25 21.25
C GLY A 42 7.65 2.59 20.84
N SER A 43 6.57 2.84 21.59
CA SER A 43 5.18 2.48 21.26
C SER A 43 4.66 3.35 20.11
N SER A 44 5.15 3.11 18.91
CA SER A 44 4.73 3.82 17.71
C SER A 44 3.84 2.94 16.84
N CYS A 45 3.06 3.57 15.97
CA CYS A 45 2.24 2.84 15.02
C CYS A 45 3.15 1.99 14.10
N PRO A 46 2.93 0.66 14.01
CA PRO A 46 3.82 -0.23 13.26
C PRO A 46 3.65 -0.10 11.74
N PHE A 47 2.62 0.61 11.27
CA PHE A 47 2.31 0.75 9.85
C PHE A 47 3.46 1.40 9.07
N TRP A 48 4.24 0.58 8.38
CA TRP A 48 5.36 0.96 7.55
C TRP A 48 5.65 -0.15 6.53
N TYR A 49 5.79 0.22 5.26
CA TYR A 49 6.04 -0.70 4.15
C TYR A 49 6.92 -0.03 3.09
N TRP A 50 7.81 -0.78 2.46
CA TRP A 50 8.40 -0.35 1.19
C TRP A 50 7.32 -0.24 0.11
N LYS A 51 7.62 0.48 -0.98
CA LYS A 51 6.65 0.72 -2.04
C LYS A 51 6.04 -0.59 -2.58
N GLU A 52 6.87 -1.58 -2.87
CA GLU A 52 6.47 -2.86 -3.43
C GLU A 52 5.54 -3.62 -2.45
N GLU A 53 5.91 -3.65 -1.17
CA GLU A 53 5.12 -4.25 -0.09
C GLU A 53 3.79 -3.51 0.13
N TYR A 54 3.79 -2.18 -0.02
CA TYR A 54 2.57 -1.38 0.09
C TYR A 54 1.60 -1.64 -1.06
N VAL A 55 2.10 -1.90 -2.28
CA VAL A 55 1.25 -2.31 -3.41
C VAL A 55 0.59 -3.65 -3.11
N ASP A 56 1.35 -4.64 -2.62
CA ASP A 56 0.82 -5.95 -2.24
C ASP A 56 -0.20 -5.85 -1.10
N PHE A 57 0.07 -4.99 -0.11
CA PHE A 57 -0.86 -4.68 0.98
C PHE A 57 -2.18 -4.09 0.45
N LEU A 58 -2.13 -3.15 -0.50
CA LEU A 58 -3.33 -2.56 -1.10
C LEU A 58 -4.08 -3.56 -1.98
N ALA A 59 -3.36 -4.37 -2.77
CA ALA A 59 -3.94 -5.39 -3.64
C ALA A 59 -4.72 -6.44 -2.83
N SER A 60 -4.10 -6.98 -1.77
CA SER A 60 -4.71 -7.99 -0.91
C SER A 60 -5.99 -7.52 -0.18
N ARG A 61 -6.23 -6.21 -0.13
CA ARG A 61 -7.41 -5.60 0.48
C ARG A 61 -8.40 -5.01 -0.53
N GLY A 62 -8.14 -5.16 -1.83
CA GLY A 62 -8.97 -4.55 -2.88
C GLY A 62 -8.96 -3.01 -2.85
N LEU A 63 -7.89 -2.41 -2.33
CA LEU A 63 -7.75 -0.96 -2.17
C LEU A 63 -6.98 -0.30 -3.31
N LEU A 64 -6.47 -1.06 -4.28
CA LEU A 64 -5.85 -0.49 -5.47
C LEU A 64 -6.92 0.09 -6.41
N PRO A 65 -6.77 1.36 -6.85
CA PRO A 65 -7.70 1.93 -7.82
C PRO A 65 -7.58 1.20 -9.16
N ALA A 66 -8.65 1.14 -9.97
CA ALA A 66 -8.61 0.49 -11.28
C ALA A 66 -7.54 1.09 -12.23
N SER A 67 -7.11 2.34 -12.00
CA SER A 67 -6.03 2.99 -12.75
C SER A 67 -4.62 2.55 -12.33
N ALA A 68 -4.49 1.82 -11.22
CA ALA A 68 -3.26 1.19 -10.73
C ALA A 68 -2.84 -0.03 -11.56
N ASN A 69 -3.56 -0.36 -12.63
CA ASN A 69 -3.48 -1.62 -13.37
C ASN A 69 -2.11 -1.94 -13.99
N THR A 70 -1.13 -1.03 -13.88
CA THR A 70 0.25 -1.26 -14.32
C THR A 70 1.13 -1.94 -13.27
N TYR A 71 0.71 -2.04 -12.00
CA TYR A 71 1.45 -2.76 -10.96
C TYR A 71 1.02 -4.22 -10.82
N THR A 72 0.11 -4.68 -11.69
CA THR A 72 -0.28 -6.09 -11.78
C THR A 72 0.96 -6.88 -12.14
N ARG A 73 1.63 -7.35 -11.11
CA ARG A 73 2.66 -8.38 -11.11
C ARG A 73 2.28 -9.39 -12.18
N ALA A 74 3.19 -9.61 -13.12
CA ALA A 74 3.04 -10.51 -14.26
C ALA A 74 2.83 -12.00 -13.83
N GLY A 75 1.75 -12.31 -13.11
CA GLY A 75 1.62 -13.62 -12.49
C GLY A 75 0.36 -13.96 -11.71
N SER A 76 -0.73 -13.20 -11.72
CA SER A 76 -1.96 -13.69 -11.07
C SER A 76 -3.24 -13.23 -11.77
N MET A 77 -3.75 -14.17 -12.58
CA MET A 77 -5.13 -14.44 -12.95
C MET A 77 -6.18 -13.40 -12.55
N MET A 78 -6.81 -12.83 -13.58
CA MET A 78 -8.21 -12.41 -13.49
C MET A 78 -9.02 -13.65 -13.07
N VAL A 79 -9.59 -13.65 -11.87
CA VAL A 79 -10.88 -14.34 -11.68
C VAL A 79 -11.92 -13.26 -11.86
N ALA A 80 -12.21 -12.96 -13.12
CA ALA A 80 -13.52 -12.46 -13.47
C ALA A 80 -14.45 -13.66 -13.42
N GLU A 81 -15.25 -13.78 -12.36
CA GLU A 81 -16.48 -14.54 -12.47
C GLU A 81 -17.66 -13.58 -12.42
N SER A 82 -18.13 -13.32 -13.63
CA SER A 82 -19.45 -12.82 -13.97
C SER A 82 -20.53 -13.68 -13.34
N LYS A 83 -21.59 -13.00 -12.89
CA LYS A 83 -23.01 -13.37 -13.04
C LYS A 83 -23.28 -14.85 -13.42
N TYR A 84 -23.86 -15.57 -12.47
CA TYR A 84 -25.07 -16.34 -12.75
C TYR A 84 -26.12 -16.01 -11.69
N GLY A 85 -27.15 -15.28 -12.11
CA GLY A 85 -28.48 -15.54 -11.61
C GLY A 85 -29.13 -16.57 -12.53
N VAL A 86 -30.02 -17.38 -11.97
CA VAL A 86 -31.27 -17.96 -12.50
C VAL A 86 -31.56 -19.23 -11.69
N GLY A 87 -32.79 -19.33 -11.15
CA GLY A 87 -33.43 -20.58 -10.73
C GLY A 87 -33.83 -20.61 -9.27
#